data_AF-A0A7M3MHL6-F1
#
_entry.id   AF-A0A7M3MHL6-F1
#
_cell.length_a   1.000
_cell.length_b   1.000
_cell.length_c   1.000
_cell.angle_alpha   90.00
_cell.angle_beta   90.00
_cell.angle_gamma   90.00
#
_symmetry.space_group_name_H-M   'P 1'
#
loop_
_entity.id
_entity.type
_entity.pdbx_description
1 polymer ?
#
loop_
_entity_poly.entity_id
_entity_poly.type
_entity_poly.pdbx_seq_one_letter_code
_entity_poly.pdbx_strand_id
1 'polypeptide(L)'
;MQPKDLLYLGLGAAFMAKDRMEEIMKDLEEKSDISREEARQFVEDAKQRAQKERDEWEKTIKDSVRETLDDMGVATKDDIKKLEKLLKSKAAS
;
A
#
# COMPACT_ATOMS: atom_id res chain seq x y z
N MET A 1 7.40 9.78 11.63
CA MET A 1 7.00 10.15 10.25
C MET A 1 5.48 10.14 10.24
N GLN A 2 4.81 11.23 9.83
CA GLN A 2 3.35 11.33 9.92
C GLN A 2 2.69 10.62 8.73
N PRO A 3 1.43 10.12 8.84
CA PRO A 3 0.74 9.45 7.72
C PRO A 3 0.68 10.26 6.42
N LYS A 4 0.64 11.59 6.53
CA LYS A 4 0.71 12.51 5.39
C LYS A 4 2.04 12.43 4.63
N ASP A 5 3.15 12.15 5.32
CA ASP A 5 4.48 12.07 4.72
C ASP A 5 4.60 10.83 3.82
N LEU A 6 3.98 9.72 4.23
CA LEU A 6 3.81 8.50 3.41
C LEU A 6 2.96 8.74 2.17
N LEU A 7 1.90 9.53 2.30
CA LEU A 7 1.04 9.90 1.18
C LEU A 7 1.81 10.76 0.15
N TYR A 8 2.58 11.75 0.61
CA TYR A 8 3.43 12.59 -0.25
C TYR A 8 4.55 11.78 -0.92
N LEU A 9 5.16 10.85 -0.20
CA LEU A 9 6.16 9.92 -0.75
C LEU A 9 5.54 9.08 -1.88
N GLY A 10 4.35 8.52 -1.66
CA GLY A 10 3.63 7.74 -2.66
C GLY A 10 3.25 8.55 -3.91
N LEU A 11 2.81 9.79 -3.73
CA LEU A 11 2.52 10.71 -4.84
C LEU A 11 3.78 11.06 -5.64
N GLY A 12 4.90 11.35 -4.97
CA GLY A 12 6.18 11.62 -5.62
C GLY A 12 6.69 10.43 -6.43
N ALA A 13 6.60 9.22 -5.86
CA ALA A 13 6.97 7.98 -6.55
C ALA A 13 6.08 7.71 -7.77
N ALA A 14 4.77 7.94 -7.67
CA ALA A 14 3.84 7.78 -8.79
C ALA A 14 4.13 8.76 -9.94
N PHE A 15 4.48 10.01 -9.61
CA PHE A 15 4.84 11.01 -10.61
C PHE A 15 6.11 10.61 -11.37
N MET A 16 7.15 10.18 -10.66
CA MET A 16 8.38 9.68 -11.30
C MET A 16 8.13 8.43 -12.15
N ALA A 17 7.26 7.53 -11.72
CA ALA A 17 6.90 6.33 -12.49
C ALA A 17 6.19 6.69 -13.80
N LYS A 18 5.36 7.74 -13.80
CA LYS A 18 4.72 8.27 -15.00
C LYS A 18 5.77 8.77 -16.00
N ASP A 19 6.70 9.61 -15.54
CA ASP A 19 7.75 10.17 -16.40
C ASP A 19 8.62 9.06 -17.01
N ARG A 20 8.98 8.04 -16.21
CA ARG A 20 9.72 6.86 -16.70
C ARG A 20 8.94 6.02 -17.71
N MET A 21 7.62 5.90 -17.56
CA MET A 21 6.78 5.15 -18.51
C MET A 21 6.73 5.86 -19.87
N GLU A 22 6.64 7.19 -19.88
CA GLU A 22 6.67 7.98 -21.11
C GLU A 22 8.01 7.83 -21.84
N GLU A 23 9.15 7.83 -21.13
CA GLU A 23 10.48 7.55 -21.71
C GLU A 23 10.55 6.15 -22.34
N ILE A 24 10.09 5.11 -21.62
CA ILE A 24 10.12 3.73 -22.11
C ILE A 24 9.26 3.57 -23.38
N MET A 25 8.07 4.17 -23.42
CA MET A 25 7.21 4.13 -24.61
C MET A 25 7.85 4.82 -25.81
N LYS A 26 8.56 5.94 -25.59
CA LYS A 26 9.27 6.65 -26.66
C LYS A 26 10.44 5.82 -27.21
N ASP A 27 11.22 5.19 -26.32
CA ASP A 27 12.31 4.28 -26.71
C ASP A 27 11.79 3.05 -27.48
N LEU A 28 10.58 2.57 -27.15
CA LEU A 28 9.89 1.48 -27.84
C LEU A 28 9.39 1.90 -29.25
N GLU A 29 8.96 3.15 -29.42
CA GLU A 29 8.57 3.69 -30.73
C GLU A 29 9.79 3.91 -31.65
N GLU A 30 10.92 4.35 -31.07
CA GLU A 30 12.18 4.53 -31.81
C GLU A 30 12.87 3.20 -32.16
N LYS A 31 12.69 2.16 -31.33
CA LYS A 31 13.18 0.80 -31.59
C LYS A 31 12.09 -0.06 -32.21
N SER A 32 12.10 -0.18 -33.54
CA SER A 32 11.20 -1.11 -34.27
C SER A 32 11.34 -2.60 -33.90
N ASP A 33 12.36 -2.95 -33.09
CA ASP A 33 12.79 -4.31 -32.78
C ASP A 33 12.10 -4.96 -31.57
N ILE A 34 11.36 -4.21 -30.75
CA ILE A 34 10.62 -4.84 -29.64
C ILE A 34 9.31 -5.37 -30.18
N SER A 35 9.16 -6.69 -30.15
CA SER A 35 7.92 -7.33 -30.59
C SER A 35 6.77 -6.95 -29.66
N ARG A 36 5.55 -6.85 -30.20
CA ARG A 36 4.32 -6.67 -29.38
C ARG A 36 4.17 -7.77 -28.32
N GLU A 37 4.76 -8.94 -28.56
CA GLU A 37 4.79 -10.08 -27.65
C GLU A 37 5.63 -9.77 -26.40
N GLU A 38 6.88 -9.33 -26.58
CA GLU A 38 7.80 -8.98 -25.49
C GLU A 38 7.29 -7.81 -24.64
N ALA A 39 6.70 -6.80 -25.29
CA ALA A 39 6.09 -5.68 -24.58
C ALA A 39 4.91 -6.14 -23.70
N ARG A 40 4.06 -7.05 -24.18
CA ARG A 40 2.97 -7.63 -23.40
C ARG A 40 3.50 -8.44 -22.21
N GLN A 41 4.53 -9.23 -22.44
CA GLN A 41 5.11 -10.09 -21.42
C GLN A 41 5.78 -9.27 -20.31
N PHE A 42 6.48 -8.20 -20.68
CA PHE A 42 7.06 -7.25 -19.72
C PHE A 42 5.99 -6.57 -18.84
N VAL A 43 4.89 -6.10 -19.44
CA VAL A 43 3.79 -5.49 -18.68
C VAL A 43 3.16 -6.49 -17.72
N GLU A 44 2.99 -7.73 -18.15
CA GLU A 44 2.35 -8.75 -17.31
C GLU A 44 3.26 -9.20 -16.15
N ASP A 45 4.57 -9.33 -16.38
CA ASP A 45 5.55 -9.58 -15.33
C ASP A 45 5.61 -8.42 -14.33
N ALA A 46 5.57 -7.17 -14.83
CA ALA A 46 5.54 -5.98 -13.98
C ALA A 46 4.28 -5.95 -13.10
N LYS A 47 3.10 -6.29 -13.65
CA LYS A 47 1.87 -6.41 -12.87
C LYS A 47 1.94 -7.50 -11.80
N GLN A 48 2.44 -8.68 -12.13
CA GLN A 48 2.55 -9.78 -11.16
C GLN A 48 3.47 -9.42 -9.99
N ARG A 49 4.62 -8.80 -10.29
CA ARG A 49 5.53 -8.31 -9.25
C ARG A 49 4.89 -7.24 -8.39
N ALA A 50 4.24 -6.25 -9.02
CA ALA A 50 3.54 -5.19 -8.31
C ALA A 50 2.44 -5.75 -7.39
N GLN A 51 1.70 -6.76 -7.84
CA GLN A 51 0.65 -7.37 -7.03
C GLN A 51 1.21 -8.08 -5.80
N LYS A 52 2.31 -8.83 -5.95
CA LYS A 52 2.98 -9.50 -4.84
C LYS A 52 3.54 -8.49 -3.82
N GLU A 53 4.22 -7.45 -4.30
CA GLU A 53 4.76 -6.42 -3.41
C GLU A 53 3.65 -5.64 -2.70
N ARG A 54 2.53 -5.39 -3.37
CA ARG A 54 1.39 -4.64 -2.80
C ARG A 54 0.79 -5.33 -1.57
N ASP A 55 0.68 -6.66 -1.58
CA ASP A 55 0.11 -7.41 -0.45
C ASP A 55 1.01 -7.35 0.79
N GLU A 56 2.33 -7.49 0.59
CA GLU A 56 3.32 -7.34 1.65
C GLU A 56 3.32 -5.90 2.20
N TRP A 57 3.26 -4.92 1.30
CA TRP A 57 3.27 -3.50 1.67
C TRP A 57 2.00 -3.07 2.41
N GLU A 58 0.82 -3.57 2.01
CA GLU A 58 -0.44 -3.30 2.71
C GLU A 58 -0.39 -3.80 4.16
N LYS A 59 0.20 -4.98 4.37
CA LYS A 59 0.38 -5.53 5.71
C LYS A 59 1.29 -4.65 6.56
N THR A 60 2.46 -4.28 6.03
CA THR A 60 3.41 -3.41 6.74
C THR A 60 2.79 -2.06 7.10
N ILE A 61 2.02 -1.45 6.21
CA ILE A 61 1.32 -0.18 6.51
C ILE A 61 0.28 -0.38 7.61
N LYS A 62 -0.54 -1.43 7.54
CA LYS A 62 -1.53 -1.71 8.59
C LYS A 62 -0.89 -1.89 9.96
N ASP A 63 0.21 -2.63 10.01
CA ASP A 63 0.94 -2.89 11.24
C ASP A 63 1.56 -1.59 11.80
N SER A 64 2.20 -0.79 10.95
CA SER A 64 2.79 0.50 11.37
C SER A 64 1.74 1.51 11.85
N VAL A 65 0.58 1.58 11.18
CA VAL A 65 -0.53 2.43 11.63
C VAL A 65 -1.08 1.94 12.97
N ARG A 66 -1.21 0.62 13.16
CA ARG A 66 -1.68 0.04 14.43
C ARG A 66 -0.73 0.36 15.58
N GLU A 67 0.56 0.15 15.38
CA GLU A 67 1.60 0.48 16.36
C GLU A 67 1.57 1.96 16.75
N THR A 68 1.45 2.85 15.75
CA THR A 68 1.35 4.29 16.02
C THR A 68 0.11 4.65 16.85
N LEU A 69 -1.04 4.02 16.56
CA LEU A 69 -2.27 4.25 17.33
C LEU A 69 -2.16 3.73 18.77
N ASP A 70 -1.51 2.58 18.95
CA ASP A 70 -1.24 2.00 20.26
C ASP A 70 -0.30 2.91 21.09
N ASP A 71 0.77 3.43 20.48
CA ASP A 71 1.70 4.38 21.12
C ASP A 71 1.03 5.70 21.53
N MET A 72 0.01 6.12 20.77
CA MET A 72 -0.82 7.29 21.09
C MET A 72 -1.88 7.01 22.17
N GLY A 73 -2.01 5.76 22.63
CA GLY A 73 -3.02 5.33 23.60
C GLY A 73 -4.44 5.32 23.04
N VAL A 74 -4.60 5.18 21.71
CA VAL A 74 -5.91 5.14 21.06
C VAL A 74 -6.54 3.76 21.25
N ALA A 75 -7.64 3.69 22.00
CA ALA A 75 -8.35 2.43 22.21
C ALA A 75 -8.95 1.88 20.90
N THR A 76 -8.80 0.58 20.66
CA THR A 76 -9.38 -0.08 19.50
C THR A 76 -10.87 -0.41 19.70
N LYS A 77 -11.57 -0.72 18.61
CA LYS A 77 -12.96 -1.22 18.69
C LYS A 77 -13.09 -2.49 19.53
N ASP A 78 -12.07 -3.33 19.54
CA ASP A 78 -12.09 -4.57 20.32
C ASP A 78 -11.90 -4.30 21.82
N ASP A 79 -11.09 -3.29 22.17
CA ASP A 79 -10.94 -2.83 23.55
C ASP A 79 -12.27 -2.27 24.09
N ILE A 80 -12.98 -1.50 23.26
CA ILE A 80 -14.32 -0.99 23.59
C ILE A 80 -15.30 -2.15 23.81
N LYS A 81 -15.34 -3.14 22.91
CA LYS A 81 -16.22 -4.31 23.06
C LYS A 81 -15.89 -5.14 24.31
N LYS A 82 -14.60 -5.27 24.67
CA LYS A 82 -14.18 -5.93 25.91
C LYS A 82 -14.70 -5.16 27.13
N LEU A 83 -14.55 -3.83 27.14
CA LEU A 83 -15.08 -2.96 28.19
C LEU A 83 -16.59 -3.09 28.32
N GLU A 84 -17.34 -3.06 27.22
CA GLU A 84 -18.80 -3.24 27.23
C GLU A 84 -19.23 -4.57 27.85
N LYS A 85 -18.52 -5.67 27.54
CA LYS A 85 -18.81 -6.99 28.13
C LYS A 85 -18.57 -7.01 29.64
N LEU A 86 -17.47 -6.42 30.10
CA LEU A 86 -17.13 -6.34 31.53
C LEU A 86 -18.15 -5.49 32.32
N LEU A 87 -18.63 -4.40 31.72
CA LEU A 87 -19.66 -3.55 32.31
C LEU A 87 -20.99 -4.31 32.43
N LYS A 88 -21.40 -5.02 31.37
CA LYS A 88 -22.61 -5.84 31.39
C LYS A 88 -22.54 -6.97 32.41
N SER A 89 -21.39 -7.64 32.58
CA SER A 89 -21.24 -8.70 33.57
C SER A 89 -21.29 -8.18 35.01
N LYS A 90 -20.70 -7.00 35.27
CA LYS A 90 -20.77 -6.35 36.59
C LYS A 90 -22.16 -5.83 36.92
N ALA A 91 -22.93 -5.36 35.94
CA ALA A 91 -24.30 -4.88 36.16
C ALA A 91 -25.32 -6.00 36.41
N ALA A 92 -24.97 -7.25 36.10
CA ALA A 92 -25.81 -8.43 36.33
C ALA A 92 -25.48 -9.18 37.65
N SER A 93 -24.50 -8.69 38.41
CA SER A 93 -24.12 -9.18 39.74
C SER A 93 -24.61 -8.22 40.82
#